data_AF-A0A9E5JHC0-F1
#
_entry.id   AF-A0A9E5JHC0-F1
#
_cell.length_a   1.000
_cell.length_b   1.000
_cell.length_c   1.000
_cell.angle_alpha   90.00
_cell.angle_beta   90.00
_cell.angle_gamma   90.00
#
_symmetry.space_group_name_H-M   'P 1'
#
loop_
_entity.id
_entity.type
_entity.pdbx_description
1 polymer ?
#
loop_
_entity_poly.entity_id
_entity_poly.type
_entity_poly.pdbx_seq_one_letter_code
_entity_poly.pdbx_strand_id
1 'polypeptide(L)'
;MVREALVKAIAPLRGVTVLVAENNGESFVQAVQQHKPEVMIVDVSHPAGAGLDVARRAKAVHNRGKVVALVDEESDSALVNSYEVGA
;
A
#
# COMPACT_ATOMS: atom_id res chain seq x y z
N MET A 1 4.38 13.98 -3.95
CA MET A 1 5.83 13.85 -4.24
C MET A 1 6.41 12.50 -3.84
N VAL A 2 6.02 11.91 -2.70
CA VAL A 2 6.53 10.60 -2.22
C VAL A 2 6.29 9.44 -3.20
N ARG A 3 5.07 9.33 -3.77
CA ARG A 3 4.72 8.25 -4.73
C ARG A 3 5.67 8.17 -5.93
N GLU A 4 5.94 9.29 -6.59
CA GLU A 4 6.81 9.32 -7.77
C GLU A 4 8.26 9.00 -7.43
N ALA A 5 8.74 9.47 -6.27
CA ALA A 5 10.08 9.12 -5.78
C ALA A 5 10.19 7.61 -5.52
N LEU A 6 9.16 7.01 -4.90
CA LEU A 6 9.12 5.57 -4.64
C LEU A 6 9.10 4.75 -5.93
N VAL A 7 8.28 5.13 -6.92
CA VAL A 7 8.26 4.46 -8.23
C VAL A 7 9.63 4.55 -8.89
N LYS A 8 10.27 5.72 -8.89
CA LYS A 8 11.61 5.91 -9.47
C LYS A 8 12.68 5.10 -8.75
N ALA A 9 12.57 4.91 -7.44
CA ALA A 9 13.49 4.11 -6.65
C ALA A 9 13.32 2.60 -6.88
N ILE A 10 12.07 2.13 -7.06
CA ILE A 10 11.76 0.70 -7.18
C ILE A 10 11.89 0.20 -8.62
N ALA A 11 11.50 0.99 -9.63
CA ALA A 11 11.49 0.56 -11.03
C ALA A 11 12.83 -0.02 -11.56
N PRO A 12 14.01 0.45 -11.11
CA PRO A 12 15.29 -0.12 -11.53
C PRO A 12 15.66 -1.45 -10.85
N LEU A 13 14.95 -1.88 -9.81
CA LEU A 13 15.28 -3.09 -9.06
C LEU A 13 15.03 -4.33 -9.91
N ARG A 14 16.04 -5.21 -9.99
CA ARG A 14 15.90 -6.50 -10.70
C ARG A 14 14.93 -7.40 -9.96
N GLY A 15 14.03 -8.04 -10.70
CA GLY A 15 13.03 -8.95 -10.15
C GLY A 15 11.80 -8.26 -9.55
N VAL A 16 11.69 -6.92 -9.68
CA VAL A 16 10.51 -6.17 -9.28
C VAL A 16 9.90 -5.48 -10.50
N THR A 17 8.58 -5.45 -10.58
CA THR A 17 7.85 -4.70 -11.61
C THR A 17 6.79 -3.85 -10.94
N VAL A 18 6.86 -2.54 -11.15
CA VAL A 18 5.80 -1.62 -10.71
C VAL A 18 4.63 -1.77 -11.67
N LEU A 19 3.56 -2.44 -11.22
CA LEU A 19 2.38 -2.67 -12.05
C LEU A 19 1.58 -1.38 -12.24
N VAL A 20 1.42 -0.60 -11.16
CA VAL A 20 0.59 0.61 -11.13
C VAL A 20 0.93 1.47 -9.90
N ALA A 21 0.65 2.77 -9.97
CA ALA A 21 0.83 3.69 -8.86
C ALA A 21 -0.36 4.68 -8.77
N GLU A 22 -1.33 4.34 -7.92
CA GLU A 22 -2.57 5.11 -7.74
C GLU A 22 -2.45 6.16 -6.64
N ASN A 23 -3.24 7.23 -6.73
CA ASN A 23 -3.41 8.24 -5.68
C ASN A 23 -4.80 8.24 -5.04
N ASN A 24 -5.67 7.32 -5.48
CA ASN A 24 -7.03 7.17 -5.00
C ASN A 24 -7.24 5.73 -4.50
N GLY A 25 -7.85 5.59 -3.33
CA GLY A 25 -8.05 4.29 -2.69
C GLY A 25 -8.97 3.33 -3.47
N GLU A 26 -9.95 3.84 -4.21
CA GLU A 26 -10.84 3.01 -5.01
C GLU A 26 -10.14 2.49 -6.27
N SER A 27 -9.45 3.38 -7.00
CA SER A 27 -8.60 3.00 -8.12
C SER A 27 -7.53 1.98 -7.70
N PHE A 28 -6.96 2.14 -6.50
CA PHE A 28 -6.00 1.20 -5.94
C PHE A 28 -6.61 -0.20 -5.73
N VAL A 29 -7.79 -0.29 -5.10
CA VAL A 29 -8.47 -1.59 -4.88
C VAL A 29 -8.84 -2.26 -6.20
N GLN A 30 -9.31 -1.50 -7.19
CA GLN A 30 -9.58 -2.01 -8.53
C GLN A 30 -8.31 -2.54 -9.19
N ALA A 31 -7.20 -1.81 -9.09
CA ALA A 31 -5.92 -2.22 -9.66
C ALA A 31 -5.37 -3.49 -8.99
N VAL A 32 -5.54 -3.64 -7.67
CA VAL A 32 -5.20 -4.88 -6.93
C VAL A 32 -6.02 -6.06 -7.43
N GLN A 33 -7.33 -5.87 -7.63
CA GLN A 33 -8.21 -6.94 -8.14
C GLN A 33 -7.82 -7.39 -9.56
N GLN A 34 -7.44 -6.44 -10.42
CA GLN A 34 -7.07 -6.70 -11.81
C GLN A 34 -5.68 -7.35 -11.93
N HIS A 35 -4.68 -6.77 -11.27
CA HIS A 35 -3.28 -7.14 -11.47
C HIS A 35 -2.77 -8.18 -10.47
N LYS A 36 -3.49 -8.41 -9.36
CA LYS A 36 -3.14 -9.38 -8.29
C LYS A 36 -1.67 -9.29 -7.87
N PRO A 37 -1.21 -8.10 -7.41
CA PRO A 37 0.20 -7.88 -7.07
C PRO A 37 0.64 -8.73 -5.87
N GLU A 38 1.92 -9.13 -5.88
CA GLU A 38 2.54 -9.83 -4.75
C GLU A 38 2.79 -8.90 -3.57
N VAL A 39 3.07 -7.63 -3.84
CA VAL A 39 3.34 -6.58 -2.84
C VAL A 39 2.51 -5.35 -3.15
N MET A 40 1.87 -4.82 -2.11
CA MET A 40 1.07 -3.61 -2.12
C MET A 40 1.70 -2.61 -1.14
N ILE A 41 2.02 -1.40 -1.61
CA ILE A 41 2.55 -0.34 -0.75
C ILE A 41 1.44 0.69 -0.55
N VAL A 42 1.13 0.99 0.71
CA VAL A 42 0.04 1.89 1.09
C VAL A 42 0.56 2.91 2.09
N ASP A 43 0.38 4.19 1.78
CA ASP A 43 0.62 5.27 2.75
C ASP A 43 -0.56 5.36 3.71
N VAL A 44 -0.33 5.11 5.00
CA VAL A 44 -1.37 5.14 6.03
C VAL A 44 -1.46 6.49 6.73
N SER A 45 -0.49 7.38 6.48
CA SER A 45 -0.33 8.67 7.15
C SER A 45 -1.07 9.79 6.41
N HIS A 46 -1.59 9.52 5.21
CA HIS A 46 -2.21 10.51 4.34
C HIS A 46 -3.60 10.08 3.83
N PRO A 47 -4.73 10.67 4.30
CA PRO A 47 -5.06 11.22 5.61
C PRO A 47 -5.39 10.12 6.65
N ALA A 48 -5.30 10.46 7.94
CA ALA A 48 -5.37 9.54 9.09
C ALA A 48 -6.48 8.46 8.97
N GLY A 49 -6.05 7.19 8.86
CA GLY A 49 -6.93 6.01 8.84
C GLY A 49 -7.40 5.54 7.46
N ALA A 50 -7.44 6.43 6.46
CA ALA A 50 -7.94 6.09 5.12
C ALA A 50 -7.06 5.03 4.43
N GLY A 51 -5.74 5.11 4.60
CA GLY A 51 -4.81 4.13 4.04
C GLY A 51 -5.00 2.72 4.60
N LEU A 52 -5.23 2.58 5.91
CA LEU A 52 -5.50 1.26 6.52
C LEU A 52 -6.82 0.66 6.00
N ASP A 53 -7.85 1.48 5.81
CA ASP A 53 -9.10 1.03 5.20
C ASP A 53 -8.93 0.60 3.74
N VAL A 54 -8.10 1.30 2.97
CA VAL A 54 -7.72 0.88 1.61
C VAL A 54 -6.98 -0.46 1.66
N ALA A 55 -6.01 -0.62 2.55
CA ALA A 55 -5.27 -1.87 2.71
C ALA A 55 -6.17 -3.04 3.09
N ARG A 56 -7.11 -2.85 4.03
CA ARG A 56 -8.11 -3.86 4.40
C ARG A 56 -8.97 -4.27 3.21
N ARG A 57 -9.50 -3.31 2.45
CA ARG A 57 -10.30 -3.57 1.25
C ARG A 57 -9.48 -4.29 0.17
N ALA A 58 -8.24 -3.87 -0.05
CA ALA A 58 -7.31 -4.52 -0.98
C ALA A 58 -7.02 -5.98 -0.57
N LYS A 59 -6.82 -6.25 0.72
CA LYS A 59 -6.65 -7.62 1.24
C LYS A 59 -7.91 -8.47 1.14
N ALA A 60 -9.09 -7.87 1.28
CA ALA A 60 -10.36 -8.58 1.10
C ALA A 60 -10.55 -9.05 -0.36
N VAL A 61 -10.14 -8.24 -1.34
CA VAL A 61 -10.20 -8.64 -2.77
C VAL A 61 -9.03 -9.54 -3.19
N HIS A 62 -7.88 -9.40 -2.54
CA HIS A 62 -6.69 -10.20 -2.81
C HIS A 62 -5.90 -10.54 -1.53
N ASN A 63 -6.19 -11.71 -0.97
CA ASN A 63 -5.62 -12.10 0.34
C ASN A 63 -4.14 -12.54 0.31
N ARG A 64 -3.61 -12.94 -0.87
CA ARG A 64 -2.24 -13.46 -1.00
C ARG A 64 -1.17 -12.36 -1.03
N GLY A 65 -1.50 -11.19 -1.56
CA GLY A 65 -0.58 -10.06 -1.61
C GLY A 65 -0.16 -9.58 -0.23
N LYS A 66 1.09 -9.19 -0.09
CA LYS A 66 1.68 -8.61 1.12
C LYS A 66 1.43 -7.10 1.14
N VAL A 67 1.15 -6.54 2.31
CA VAL A 67 0.94 -5.10 2.47
C VAL A 67 2.14 -4.52 3.22
N VAL A 68 2.72 -3.47 2.65
CA VAL A 68 3.73 -2.63 3.31
C VAL A 68 3.08 -1.28 3.57
N ALA A 69 2.88 -0.97 4.85
CA ALA A 69 2.34 0.32 5.27
C ALA A 69 3.48 1.34 5.44
N LEU A 70 3.34 2.52 4.85
CA LEU A 70 4.21 3.66 5.12
C LEU A 70 3.58 4.50 6.23
N VAL A 71 4.24 4.50 7.39
CA VAL A 71 3.87 5.28 8.58
C VAL A 71 4.84 6.45 8.72
N ASP A 72 4.32 7.61 9.12
CA ASP A 72 5.12 8.76 9.55
C ASP A 72 5.37 8.67 11.07
N GLU A 73 6.56 9.09 11.48
CA GLU A 73 7.12 8.90 12.83
C GLU A 73 6.37 9.72 13.90
N GLU A 74 5.54 10.70 13.53
CA GLU A 74 4.71 11.47 14.46
C GLU A 74 3.48 10.72 15.03
N SER A 75 3.23 9.46 14.64
CA SER A 75 1.99 8.76 15.01
C SER A 75 2.21 7.37 15.64
N ASP A 76 2.57 7.37 16.93
CA ASP A 76 2.69 6.17 17.79
C ASP A 76 1.46 5.25 17.78
N SER A 77 0.28 5.73 17.37
CA SER A 77 -0.97 4.94 17.30
C SER A 77 -1.13 4.12 16.01
N ALA A 78 -0.34 4.37 14.96
CA ALA A 78 -0.45 3.67 13.68
C ALA A 78 0.20 2.28 13.70
N LEU A 79 1.19 2.06 14.57
CA LEU A 79 1.96 0.82 14.68
C LEU A 79 1.13 -0.35 15.24
N VAL A 80 0.19 -0.09 16.15
CA VAL A 80 -0.63 -1.15 16.76
C VAL A 80 -1.63 -1.72 15.76
N ASN A 81 -2.18 -0.89 14.88
CA ASN A 81 -3.16 -1.32 13.89
C ASN A 81 -2.54 -2.00 12.66
N SER A 82 -1.25 -1.80 12.37
CA SER A 82 -0.60 -2.45 11.22
C SER A 82 -0.36 -3.94 11.44
N TYR A 83 -0.12 -4.34 12.70
CA TYR A 83 0.06 -5.74 13.11
C TYR A 83 -1.19 -6.59 12.85
N GLU A 84 -2.38 -6.05 13.08
CA GLU A 84 -3.65 -6.77 12.87
C GLU A 84 -3.97 -7.03 11.39
N VAL A 85 -3.32 -6.33 10.47
CA VAL A 85 -3.50 -6.50 9.01
C VAL A 85 -2.41 -7.40 8.39
N GLY A 86 -1.50 -7.93 9.22
CA GLY A 86 -0.49 -8.92 8.83
C GLY A 86 0.76 -8.34 8.17
N ALA A 87 1.22 -7.18 8.64
CA ALA A 87 2.55 -6.63 8.36
C ALA A 87 3.64 -7.40 9.11
#